data_AF-A0A640SE98-F1
#
_entry.id   AF-A0A640SE98-F1
#
_cell.length_a   1.000
_cell.length_b   1.000
_cell.length_c   1.000
_cell.angle_alpha   90.00
_cell.angle_beta   90.00
_cell.angle_gamma   90.00
#
_symmetry.space_group_name_H-M   'P 1'
#
loop_
_entity.id
_entity.type
_entity.pdbx_description
1 polymer ?
#
loop_
_entity_poly.entity_id
_entity_poly.type
_entity_poly.pdbx_seq_one_letter_code
_entity_poly.pdbx_strand_id
1 'polypeptide(L)'
;MIIAAAQFLPVPGDIEANAARMAALLTEAAERGAGLVVFPELALTHYDLDLIAADPTGLTVTDDDARLAPVRQACRAAGIAAVVNAAGRGAGARPTISSFVFGPDGALLTRYDKVHLFGAEGEGERAVFAPGTADGRFTLGGIRFALATCFDNSFPEVPARAVADGCRVYLAASFHDSAQRVAQYGHLAREHGLYVLLANGTGTGPSASGCGLSGVWLPSGERVAAAAEWSAAGPGDGAELVLGDVRDRITLMGDPAVAAIPVQDCDEPLLDVRTAAPELLVAEHREDVRGAFAHLREGVLHRLLAAQKALPDGLRLQIVEGYRPPGLQRRYFEEYADELRASHPDWEAGHIHRAASRYVSPPEIAPHSAGGAVDLTLVTAEGEEVDMGTPINASPEESDGACYTAAPDLSPAARAHRRVLNSALHAAGLVNYPTEWWHWSYGDRYWALATGADHALYGPRELRELDGR
;
A
#
# COMPACT_ATOMS: atom_id res chain seq x y z
N MET A 1 -7.27 -3.20 2.50
CA MET A 1 -6.65 -2.16 3.33
C MET A 1 -7.73 -1.19 3.76
N ILE A 2 -7.65 -0.62 4.97
CA ILE A 2 -8.45 0.57 5.32
C ILE A 2 -7.65 1.81 4.93
N ILE A 3 -8.31 2.77 4.29
CA ILE A 3 -7.76 4.09 3.96
C ILE A 3 -8.52 5.16 4.75
N ALA A 4 -7.86 6.27 5.07
CA ALA A 4 -8.47 7.36 5.82
C ALA A 4 -8.25 8.74 5.19
N ALA A 5 -9.27 9.57 5.21
CA ALA A 5 -9.14 11.00 4.96
C ALA A 5 -9.00 11.72 6.30
N ALA A 6 -7.98 12.55 6.45
CA ALA A 6 -7.78 13.36 7.64
C ALA A 6 -8.30 14.77 7.41
N GLN A 7 -9.41 15.09 8.06
CA GLN A 7 -9.94 16.44 8.12
C GLN A 7 -9.40 17.12 9.37
N PHE A 8 -8.73 18.27 9.23
CA PHE A 8 -8.29 19.08 10.35
C PHE A 8 -8.11 20.52 9.88
N LEU A 9 -7.93 21.46 10.81
CA LEU A 9 -7.62 22.86 10.53
C LEU A 9 -6.11 23.09 10.63
N PRO A 10 -5.39 23.30 9.52
CA PRO A 10 -3.98 23.67 9.55
C PRO A 10 -3.78 25.08 10.14
N VAL A 11 -2.66 25.28 10.80
CA VAL A 11 -2.18 26.61 11.21
C VAL A 11 -1.51 27.26 9.98
N PRO A 12 -2.01 28.39 9.47
CA PRO A 12 -1.46 29.00 8.25
C PRO A 12 0.04 29.28 8.36
N GLY A 13 0.81 28.80 7.39
CA GLY A 13 2.27 29.00 7.29
C GLY A 13 3.15 28.23 8.30
N ASP A 14 2.58 27.55 9.29
CA ASP A 14 3.36 26.81 10.30
C ASP A 14 3.54 25.33 9.90
N ILE A 15 4.55 25.08 9.07
CA ILE A 15 4.84 23.74 8.53
C ILE A 15 5.16 22.76 9.65
N GLU A 16 5.95 23.14 10.65
CA GLU A 16 6.32 22.28 11.77
C GLU A 16 5.10 21.88 12.61
N ALA A 17 4.23 22.82 12.97
CA ALA A 17 3.02 22.51 13.73
C ALA A 17 2.07 21.61 12.94
N ASN A 18 1.89 21.88 11.65
CA ASN A 18 1.02 21.07 10.79
C ASN A 18 1.59 19.67 10.58
N ALA A 19 2.90 19.52 10.37
CA ALA A 19 3.55 18.22 10.26
C ALA A 19 3.43 17.40 11.55
N ALA A 20 3.57 18.04 12.72
CA ALA A 20 3.34 17.40 14.01
C ALA A 20 1.88 16.96 14.19
N ARG A 21 0.91 17.78 13.75
CA ARG A 21 -0.52 17.42 13.80
C ARG A 21 -0.84 16.23 12.88
N MET A 22 -0.29 16.23 11.67
CA MET A 22 -0.40 15.11 10.73
C MET A 22 0.18 13.81 11.33
N ALA A 23 1.34 13.88 11.98
CA ALA A 23 1.96 12.73 12.66
C ALA A 23 1.06 12.15 13.78
N ALA A 24 0.39 13.01 14.55
CA ALA A 24 -0.58 12.57 15.56
C ALA A 24 -1.80 11.87 14.92
N LEU A 25 -2.34 12.42 13.83
CA LEU A 25 -3.47 11.85 13.09
C LEU A 25 -3.11 10.51 12.41
N LEU A 26 -1.87 10.35 11.94
CA LEU A 26 -1.37 9.08 11.43
C LEU A 26 -1.36 8.00 12.50
N THR A 27 -0.91 8.34 13.71
CA THR A 27 -0.92 7.43 14.86
C THR A 27 -2.34 6.99 15.20
N GLU A 28 -3.28 7.93 15.33
CA GLU A 28 -4.69 7.63 15.62
C GLU A 28 -5.34 6.77 14.52
N ALA A 29 -5.06 7.08 13.24
CA ALA A 29 -5.59 6.31 12.12
C ALA A 29 -5.06 4.87 12.14
N ALA A 30 -3.78 4.67 12.45
CA ALA A 30 -3.18 3.34 12.53
C ALA A 30 -3.72 2.52 13.71
N GLU A 31 -4.03 3.15 14.84
CA GLU A 31 -4.72 2.51 15.97
C GLU A 31 -6.13 2.03 15.57
N ARG A 32 -6.77 2.75 14.64
CA ARG A 32 -8.06 2.39 14.03
C ARG A 32 -7.93 1.47 12.81
N GLY A 33 -6.73 0.93 12.56
CA GLY A 33 -6.48 -0.06 11.51
C GLY A 33 -6.28 0.51 10.10
N ALA A 34 -6.14 1.83 9.92
CA ALA A 34 -5.83 2.40 8.62
C ALA A 34 -4.40 2.05 8.18
N GLY A 35 -4.23 1.73 6.88
CA GLY A 35 -2.94 1.51 6.22
C GLY A 35 -2.46 2.71 5.40
N LEU A 36 -3.30 3.71 5.19
CA LEU A 36 -2.99 4.94 4.46
C LEU A 36 -3.85 6.11 4.96
N VAL A 37 -3.25 7.27 5.17
CA VAL A 37 -3.97 8.53 5.43
C VAL A 37 -3.70 9.55 4.33
N VAL A 38 -4.75 10.23 3.85
CA VAL A 38 -4.66 11.33 2.90
C VAL A 38 -5.01 12.64 3.59
N PHE A 39 -4.13 13.63 3.45
CA PHE A 39 -4.36 14.98 3.96
C PHE A 39 -4.89 15.91 2.85
N PRO A 40 -5.59 17.01 3.18
CA PRO A 40 -6.15 17.92 2.18
C PRO A 40 -5.10 18.67 1.37
N GLU A 41 -5.50 19.29 0.26
CA GLU A 41 -4.63 20.14 -0.56
C GLU A 41 -3.95 21.24 0.28
N LEU A 42 -2.64 21.43 0.08
CA LEU A 42 -1.80 22.41 0.78
C LEU A 42 -1.90 22.35 2.32
N ALA A 43 -2.25 21.20 2.90
CA ALA A 43 -2.47 21.07 4.34
C ALA A 43 -1.25 21.37 5.22
N LEU A 44 -0.02 21.40 4.69
CA LEU A 44 1.17 21.84 5.45
C LEU A 44 1.24 23.35 5.68
N THR A 45 0.65 24.15 4.81
CA THR A 45 0.71 25.63 4.88
C THR A 45 -0.65 26.26 5.09
N HIS A 46 -1.72 25.46 5.04
CA HIS A 46 -3.08 25.90 4.67
C HIS A 46 -3.15 26.38 3.21
N TYR A 47 -4.37 26.48 2.66
CA TYR A 47 -4.60 27.02 1.32
C TYR A 47 -4.50 28.55 1.36
N ASP A 48 -3.27 29.06 1.43
CA ASP A 48 -2.95 30.48 1.48
C ASP A 48 -1.86 30.81 0.43
N LEU A 49 -2.32 31.25 -0.73
CA LEU A 49 -1.45 31.51 -1.88
C LEU A 49 -0.57 32.74 -1.67
N ASP A 50 -1.09 33.75 -0.98
CA ASP A 50 -0.38 35.01 -0.72
C ASP A 50 0.78 34.79 0.26
N LEU A 51 0.56 34.00 1.32
CA LEU A 51 1.63 33.61 2.23
C LEU A 51 2.75 32.86 1.49
N ILE A 52 2.40 31.85 0.69
CA ILE A 52 3.38 31.04 -0.05
C ILE A 52 4.16 31.90 -1.06
N ALA A 53 3.49 32.84 -1.74
CA ALA A 53 4.14 33.77 -2.66
C ALA A 53 5.08 34.76 -1.95
N ALA A 54 4.76 35.15 -0.71
CA ALA A 54 5.58 36.06 0.09
C ALA A 54 6.84 35.39 0.65
N ASP A 55 6.81 34.09 0.96
CA ASP A 55 7.96 33.32 1.42
C ASP A 55 8.08 31.94 0.75
N PRO A 56 8.45 31.89 -0.55
CA PRO A 56 8.57 30.63 -1.27
C PRO A 56 9.76 29.78 -0.81
N THR A 57 10.70 30.33 -0.03
CA THR A 57 11.83 29.54 0.50
C THR A 57 11.45 28.87 1.81
N GLY A 58 10.80 29.61 2.72
CA GLY A 58 10.36 29.09 4.01
C GLY A 58 9.10 28.24 3.91
N LEU A 59 8.19 28.50 2.98
CA LEU A 59 6.90 27.80 2.90
C LEU A 59 6.84 26.68 1.85
N THR A 60 7.98 26.29 1.29
CA THR A 60 8.07 25.12 0.40
C THR A 60 8.94 24.02 1.01
N VAL A 61 8.67 22.77 0.62
CA VAL A 61 9.39 21.59 1.13
C VAL A 61 9.91 20.71 -0.01
N THR A 62 10.98 19.98 0.25
CA THR A 62 11.41 18.80 -0.54
C THR A 62 11.00 17.52 0.19
N ASP A 63 11.08 16.37 -0.47
CA ASP A 63 10.70 15.08 0.13
C ASP A 63 11.57 14.69 1.34
N ASP A 64 12.82 15.13 1.37
CA ASP A 64 13.80 14.91 2.45
C ASP A 64 13.81 16.03 3.50
N ASP A 65 12.93 17.02 3.39
CA ASP A 65 12.89 18.17 4.31
C ASP A 65 12.77 17.71 5.77
N ALA A 66 13.57 18.32 6.65
CA ALA A 66 13.65 17.95 8.05
C ALA A 66 12.33 18.19 8.79
N ARG A 67 11.52 19.16 8.33
CA ARG A 67 10.21 19.47 8.93
C ARG A 67 9.18 18.39 8.68
N LEU A 68 9.40 17.51 7.70
CA LEU A 68 8.57 16.32 7.45
C LEU A 68 9.02 15.09 8.26
N ALA A 69 10.11 15.19 9.03
CA ALA A 69 10.60 14.07 9.85
C ALA A 69 9.55 13.50 10.81
N PRO A 70 8.70 14.29 11.50
CA PRO A 70 7.63 13.75 12.35
C PRO A 70 6.66 12.83 11.58
N VAL A 71 6.31 13.19 10.34
CA VAL A 71 5.42 12.38 9.50
C VAL A 71 6.10 11.06 9.11
N ARG A 72 7.34 11.12 8.59
CA ARG A 72 8.09 9.90 8.21
C ARG A 72 8.31 8.97 9.41
N GLN A 73 8.56 9.53 10.60
CA GLN A 73 8.70 8.76 11.84
C GLN A 73 7.38 8.12 12.25
N ALA A 74 6.26 8.84 12.18
CA ALA A 74 4.94 8.28 12.47
C ALA A 74 4.57 7.15 11.50
N CYS A 75 4.86 7.32 10.20
CA CYS A 75 4.70 6.27 9.19
C CYS A 75 5.45 4.99 9.59
N ARG A 76 6.76 5.12 9.89
CA ARG A 76 7.61 4.00 10.31
C ARG A 76 7.16 3.34 11.61
N ALA A 77 6.83 4.15 12.62
CA ALA A 77 6.47 3.65 13.94
C ALA A 77 5.13 2.91 13.93
N ALA A 78 4.16 3.44 13.18
CA ALA A 78 2.82 2.89 13.13
C ALA A 78 2.61 1.85 12.00
N GLY A 79 3.53 1.78 11.04
CA GLY A 79 3.42 0.93 9.85
C GLY A 79 2.34 1.42 8.88
N ILE A 80 2.18 2.74 8.74
CA ILE A 80 1.12 3.38 7.95
C ILE A 80 1.71 4.30 6.88
N ALA A 81 1.08 4.37 5.72
CA ALA A 81 1.45 5.32 4.66
C ALA A 81 0.73 6.67 4.81
N ALA A 82 1.28 7.73 4.21
CA ALA A 82 0.72 9.08 4.24
C ALA A 82 0.80 9.76 2.87
N VAL A 83 -0.28 10.42 2.43
CA VAL A 83 -0.27 11.39 1.34
C VAL A 83 -0.27 12.79 1.93
N VAL A 84 0.91 13.41 1.98
CA VAL A 84 1.11 14.76 2.51
C VAL A 84 1.09 15.76 1.37
N ASN A 85 0.20 16.76 1.44
CA ASN A 85 0.03 17.74 0.38
C ASN A 85 0.57 19.12 0.81
N ALA A 86 1.41 19.71 -0.04
CA ALA A 86 2.19 20.90 0.30
C ALA A 86 2.61 21.69 -0.94
N ALA A 87 3.14 22.90 -0.73
CA ALA A 87 3.92 23.57 -1.76
C ALA A 87 5.29 22.87 -1.88
N GLY A 88 5.52 22.18 -2.99
CA GLY A 88 6.74 21.43 -3.24
C GLY A 88 7.78 22.25 -3.98
N ARG A 89 9.03 22.14 -3.53
CA ARG A 89 10.18 22.67 -4.26
C ARG A 89 10.75 21.58 -5.17
N GLY A 90 11.07 21.94 -6.41
CA GLY A 90 11.67 21.07 -7.41
C GLY A 90 12.87 21.74 -8.08
N ALA A 91 13.29 21.22 -9.23
CA ALA A 91 14.40 21.79 -10.01
C ALA A 91 14.04 23.13 -10.71
N GLY A 92 12.75 23.45 -10.81
CA GLY A 92 12.25 24.67 -11.45
C GLY A 92 12.34 25.92 -10.57
N ALA A 93 12.17 27.09 -11.18
CA ALA A 93 12.23 28.39 -10.50
C ALA A 93 10.99 28.70 -9.64
N ARG A 94 9.85 28.07 -9.92
CA ARG A 94 8.60 28.21 -9.14
C ARG A 94 8.26 26.88 -8.46
N PRO A 95 7.65 26.92 -7.27
CA PRO A 95 7.18 25.71 -6.60
C PRO A 95 6.04 25.05 -7.38
N THR A 96 5.68 23.83 -6.98
CA THR A 96 4.51 23.09 -7.46
C THR A 96 3.53 22.87 -6.30
N ILE A 97 2.27 22.52 -6.59
CA ILE A 97 1.38 21.95 -5.57
C ILE A 97 1.60 20.45 -5.59
N SER A 98 2.19 19.90 -4.53
CA SER A 98 2.71 18.54 -4.51
C SER A 98 2.00 17.64 -3.51
N SER A 99 1.77 16.39 -3.92
CA SER A 99 1.47 15.26 -3.04
C SER A 99 2.75 14.43 -2.86
N PHE A 100 3.26 14.35 -1.64
CA PHE A 100 4.34 13.44 -1.24
C PHE A 100 3.71 12.19 -0.60
N VAL A 101 3.96 11.02 -1.20
CA VAL A 101 3.47 9.75 -0.65
C VAL A 101 4.59 9.08 0.10
N PHE A 102 4.49 9.03 1.43
CA PHE A 102 5.41 8.27 2.27
C PHE A 102 4.84 6.88 2.57
N GLY A 103 5.66 5.86 2.41
CA GLY A 103 5.32 4.48 2.70
C GLY A 103 5.34 4.15 4.19
N PRO A 104 4.93 2.93 4.57
CA PRO A 104 4.90 2.48 5.97
C PRO A 104 6.29 2.36 6.62
N ASP A 105 7.37 2.43 5.84
CA ASP A 105 8.76 2.53 6.30
C ASP A 105 9.24 3.99 6.46
N GLY A 106 8.40 4.95 6.09
CA GLY A 106 8.72 6.38 6.05
C GLY A 106 9.54 6.82 4.83
N ALA A 107 9.81 5.93 3.87
CA ALA A 107 10.46 6.30 2.61
C ALA A 107 9.46 6.92 1.63
N LEU A 108 9.94 7.74 0.70
CA LEU A 108 9.09 8.29 -0.36
C LEU A 108 8.76 7.18 -1.38
N LEU A 109 7.47 6.89 -1.56
CA LEU A 109 6.97 5.97 -2.59
C LEU A 109 6.79 6.68 -3.93
N THR A 110 6.21 7.88 -3.90
CA THR A 110 6.00 8.68 -5.11
C THR A 110 5.80 10.15 -4.75
N ARG A 111 6.02 11.02 -5.73
CA ARG A 111 5.65 12.44 -5.71
C ARG A 111 4.76 12.73 -6.92
N TYR A 112 3.66 13.43 -6.67
CA TYR A 112 2.81 13.96 -7.72
C TYR A 112 2.78 15.48 -7.62
N ASP A 113 2.91 16.16 -8.76
CA ASP A 113 2.75 17.61 -8.85
C ASP A 113 1.47 17.90 -9.66
N LYS A 114 0.57 18.71 -9.11
CA LYS A 114 -0.72 19.09 -9.71
C LYS A 114 -0.53 19.55 -11.15
N VAL A 115 -1.25 18.92 -12.07
CA VAL A 115 -1.10 19.19 -13.52
C VAL A 115 -1.99 20.39 -13.91
N HIS A 116 -3.22 20.43 -13.43
CA HIS A 116 -4.18 21.47 -13.79
C HIS A 116 -4.26 22.53 -12.70
N LEU A 117 -3.55 23.65 -12.87
CA LEU A 117 -3.59 24.78 -11.94
C LEU A 117 -4.87 25.61 -12.11
N PHE A 118 -5.49 25.96 -10.98
CA PHE A 118 -6.70 26.79 -10.89
C PHE A 118 -6.38 28.29 -11.05
N GLY A 119 -7.26 29.01 -11.75
CA GLY A 119 -7.12 30.44 -12.03
C GLY A 119 -6.67 30.75 -13.46
N ALA A 120 -6.81 32.03 -13.85
CA ALA A 120 -6.33 32.53 -15.14
C ALA A 120 -4.80 32.72 -15.13
N GLU A 121 -4.19 32.97 -16.30
CA GLU A 121 -2.75 33.25 -16.37
C GLU A 121 -2.39 34.49 -15.55
N GLY A 122 -1.40 34.37 -14.66
CA GLY A 122 -0.99 35.44 -13.75
C GLY A 122 -1.89 35.64 -12.52
N GLU A 123 -2.89 34.78 -12.32
CA GLU A 123 -3.82 34.84 -11.18
C GLU A 123 -3.90 33.49 -10.44
N GLY A 124 -4.38 33.50 -9.20
CA GLY A 124 -4.60 32.28 -8.41
C GLY A 124 -3.35 31.38 -8.33
N GLU A 125 -3.53 30.08 -8.52
CA GLU A 125 -2.41 29.13 -8.46
C GLU A 125 -1.41 29.35 -9.59
N ARG A 126 -1.84 29.83 -10.75
CA ARG A 126 -0.95 30.05 -11.91
C ARG A 126 0.01 31.20 -11.72
N ALA A 127 -0.27 32.13 -10.81
CA ALA A 127 0.66 33.17 -10.41
C ALA A 127 1.84 32.60 -9.59
N VAL A 128 1.54 31.66 -8.69
CA VAL A 128 2.48 31.18 -7.66
C VAL A 128 3.22 29.93 -8.11
N PHE A 129 2.52 28.98 -8.73
CA PHE A 129 3.01 27.63 -8.97
C PHE A 129 3.29 27.34 -10.45
N ALA A 130 4.16 26.37 -10.68
CA ALA A 130 4.32 25.68 -11.96
C ALA A 130 3.47 24.40 -11.99
N PRO A 131 2.95 24.00 -13.17
CA PRO A 131 2.23 22.74 -13.31
C PRO A 131 3.18 21.54 -13.32
N GLY A 132 2.70 20.40 -12.81
CA GLY A 132 3.32 19.10 -13.01
C GLY A 132 3.14 18.59 -14.45
N THR A 133 3.79 17.46 -14.75
CA THR A 133 3.82 16.88 -16.11
C THR A 133 3.54 15.38 -16.17
N ALA A 134 3.36 14.72 -15.02
CA ALA A 134 3.21 13.28 -14.90
C ALA A 134 1.97 12.92 -14.08
N ASP A 135 1.40 11.76 -14.35
CA ASP A 135 0.30 11.20 -13.58
C ASP A 135 0.80 10.63 -12.24
N GLY A 136 0.12 10.97 -11.15
CA GLY A 136 0.43 10.45 -9.82
C GLY A 136 -0.09 9.02 -9.63
N ARG A 137 0.80 8.04 -9.60
CA ARG A 137 0.49 6.61 -9.43
C ARG A 137 1.41 5.98 -8.39
N PHE A 138 0.86 5.08 -7.58
CA PHE A 138 1.64 4.21 -6.71
C PHE A 138 0.88 2.93 -6.38
N THR A 139 1.61 1.91 -5.94
CA THR A 139 1.05 0.68 -5.40
C THR A 139 1.34 0.60 -3.91
N LEU A 140 0.34 0.26 -3.10
CA LEU A 140 0.50 0.04 -1.68
C LEU A 140 -0.39 -1.12 -1.24
N GLY A 141 0.22 -2.12 -0.59
CA GLY A 141 -0.48 -3.33 -0.15
C GLY A 141 -1.31 -3.97 -1.26
N GLY A 142 -0.70 -4.16 -2.44
CA GLY A 142 -1.34 -4.78 -3.61
C GLY A 142 -2.44 -3.96 -4.26
N ILE A 143 -2.71 -2.74 -3.82
CA ILE A 143 -3.72 -1.86 -4.40
C ILE A 143 -3.02 -0.76 -5.19
N ARG A 144 -3.45 -0.54 -6.42
CA ARG A 144 -2.94 0.55 -7.26
C ARG A 144 -3.81 1.80 -7.10
N PHE A 145 -3.17 2.90 -6.72
CA PHE A 145 -3.79 4.17 -6.40
C PHE A 145 -3.49 5.23 -7.45
N ALA A 146 -4.44 6.12 -7.68
CA ALA A 146 -4.25 7.36 -8.43
C ALA A 146 -4.34 8.56 -7.48
N LEU A 147 -3.49 9.56 -7.71
CA LEU A 147 -3.52 10.85 -7.02
C LEU A 147 -4.08 11.92 -7.97
N ALA A 148 -4.89 12.82 -7.43
CA ALA A 148 -5.31 14.03 -8.13
C ALA A 148 -5.56 15.16 -7.13
N THR A 149 -5.23 16.38 -7.52
CA THR A 149 -5.31 17.54 -6.65
C THR A 149 -6.37 18.51 -7.15
N CYS A 150 -7.43 18.69 -6.37
CA CYS A 150 -8.50 19.67 -6.54
C CYS A 150 -8.96 19.87 -7.99
N PHE A 151 -8.47 20.89 -8.67
CA PHE A 151 -8.90 21.25 -10.03
C PHE A 151 -8.64 20.15 -11.06
N ASP A 152 -7.67 19.25 -10.84
CA ASP A 152 -7.49 18.04 -11.66
C ASP A 152 -8.79 17.22 -11.76
N ASN A 153 -9.60 17.19 -10.70
CA ASN A 153 -10.84 16.41 -10.65
C ASN A 153 -11.95 16.96 -11.55
N SER A 154 -11.75 18.14 -12.15
CA SER A 154 -12.67 18.71 -13.15
C SER A 154 -12.40 18.20 -14.57
N PHE A 155 -11.33 17.44 -14.78
CA PHE A 155 -10.87 16.97 -16.08
C PHE A 155 -11.14 15.46 -16.21
N PRO A 156 -12.11 15.04 -17.04
CA PRO A 156 -12.55 13.64 -17.13
C PRO A 156 -11.45 12.68 -17.61
N GLU A 157 -10.44 13.19 -18.32
CA GLU A 157 -9.29 12.40 -18.74
C GLU A 157 -8.41 11.93 -17.57
N VAL A 158 -8.43 12.63 -16.43
CA VAL A 158 -7.60 12.27 -15.25
C VAL A 158 -8.06 10.95 -14.63
N PRO A 159 -9.33 10.78 -14.21
CA PRO A 159 -9.82 9.48 -13.74
C PRO A 159 -9.86 8.43 -14.86
N ALA A 160 -10.06 8.81 -16.13
CA ALA A 160 -10.00 7.86 -17.25
C ALA A 160 -8.60 7.23 -17.41
N ARG A 161 -7.52 8.04 -17.33
CA ARG A 161 -6.15 7.50 -17.33
C ARG A 161 -5.87 6.66 -16.11
N ALA A 162 -6.37 7.03 -14.93
CA ALA A 162 -6.24 6.21 -13.73
C ALA A 162 -6.83 4.79 -13.92
N VAL A 163 -8.03 4.68 -14.52
CA VAL A 163 -8.62 3.39 -14.85
C VAL A 163 -7.77 2.62 -15.86
N ALA A 164 -7.30 3.29 -16.92
CA ALA A 164 -6.44 2.68 -17.94
C ALA A 164 -5.12 2.15 -17.35
N ASP A 165 -4.57 2.83 -16.35
CA ASP A 165 -3.38 2.41 -15.61
C ASP A 165 -3.65 1.31 -14.59
N GLY A 166 -4.88 0.80 -14.48
CA GLY A 166 -5.27 -0.25 -13.55
C GLY A 166 -5.50 0.22 -12.10
N CYS A 167 -5.61 1.52 -11.86
CA CYS A 167 -5.94 2.02 -10.53
C CYS A 167 -7.35 1.60 -10.13
N ARG A 168 -7.51 1.24 -8.85
CA ARG A 168 -8.81 0.86 -8.27
C ARG A 168 -9.32 1.86 -7.24
N VAL A 169 -8.42 2.67 -6.72
CA VAL A 169 -8.70 3.69 -5.71
C VAL A 169 -8.13 5.02 -6.19
N TYR A 170 -8.96 6.05 -6.12
CA TYR A 170 -8.66 7.40 -6.54
C TYR A 170 -8.64 8.32 -5.32
N LEU A 171 -7.50 8.92 -5.04
CA LEU A 171 -7.26 9.76 -3.88
C LEU A 171 -7.27 11.23 -4.32
N ALA A 172 -8.32 11.94 -3.92
CA ALA A 172 -8.49 13.35 -4.16
C ALA A 172 -8.09 14.16 -2.93
N ALA A 173 -7.06 14.99 -3.05
CA ALA A 173 -6.75 16.04 -2.08
C ALA A 173 -7.32 17.35 -2.60
N SER A 174 -8.18 18.04 -1.84
CA SER A 174 -8.87 19.23 -2.36
C SER A 174 -9.15 20.28 -1.29
N PHE A 175 -9.57 21.46 -1.75
CA PHE A 175 -10.02 22.58 -0.94
C PHE A 175 -11.32 23.17 -1.51
N HIS A 176 -12.43 22.46 -1.34
CA HIS A 176 -13.76 22.86 -1.79
C HIS A 176 -14.53 23.64 -0.74
N ASP A 177 -15.30 24.61 -1.20
CA ASP A 177 -16.09 25.55 -0.41
C ASP A 177 -17.53 25.10 -0.13
N SER A 178 -17.99 24.02 -0.77
CA SER A 178 -19.40 23.66 -0.78
C SER A 178 -19.68 22.17 -0.89
N ALA A 179 -20.75 21.75 -0.21
CA ALA A 179 -21.26 20.38 -0.28
C ALA A 179 -21.60 19.93 -1.72
N GLN A 180 -22.01 20.87 -2.59
CA GLN A 180 -22.30 20.56 -4.00
C GLN A 180 -21.06 20.06 -4.75
N ARG A 181 -19.89 20.70 -4.55
CA ARG A 181 -18.63 20.24 -5.16
C ARG A 181 -18.21 18.89 -4.59
N VAL A 182 -18.32 18.72 -3.26
CA VAL A 182 -18.03 17.44 -2.59
C VAL A 182 -18.93 16.31 -3.13
N ALA A 183 -20.20 16.58 -3.43
CA ALA A 183 -21.11 15.56 -3.97
C ALA A 183 -20.70 15.03 -5.35
N GLN A 184 -19.91 15.77 -6.13
CA GLN A 184 -19.46 15.35 -7.47
C GLN A 184 -18.56 14.11 -7.44
N TYR A 185 -17.85 13.85 -6.32
CA TYR A 185 -17.00 12.67 -6.19
C TYR A 185 -17.79 11.35 -6.22
N GLY A 186 -19.07 11.35 -5.81
CA GLY A 186 -19.94 10.19 -6.00
C GLY A 186 -20.25 9.92 -7.47
N HIS A 187 -20.34 10.96 -8.30
CA HIS A 187 -20.47 10.79 -9.74
C HIS A 187 -19.19 10.24 -10.37
N LEU A 188 -18.03 10.80 -10.02
CA LEU A 188 -16.72 10.33 -10.47
C LEU A 188 -16.51 8.85 -10.12
N ALA A 189 -16.82 8.46 -8.88
CA ALA A 189 -16.73 7.08 -8.42
C ALA A 189 -17.57 6.13 -9.29
N ARG A 190 -18.85 6.49 -9.51
CA ARG A 190 -19.80 5.70 -10.30
C ARG A 190 -19.44 5.62 -11.79
N GLU A 191 -19.00 6.73 -12.36
CA GLU A 191 -18.70 6.81 -13.80
C GLU A 191 -17.49 5.95 -14.16
N HIS A 192 -16.47 5.95 -13.30
CA HIS A 192 -15.21 5.25 -13.56
C HIS A 192 -15.09 3.91 -12.84
N GLY A 193 -16.07 3.53 -12.01
CA GLY A 193 -16.02 2.30 -11.21
C GLY A 193 -14.86 2.28 -10.21
N LEU A 194 -14.51 3.45 -9.66
CA LEU A 194 -13.40 3.64 -8.73
C LEU A 194 -13.91 3.81 -7.30
N TYR A 195 -13.15 3.29 -6.33
CA TYR A 195 -13.25 3.83 -4.98
C TYR A 195 -12.69 5.24 -4.99
N VAL A 196 -13.35 6.17 -4.33
CA VAL A 196 -12.88 7.55 -4.25
C VAL A 196 -12.75 7.94 -2.79
N LEU A 197 -11.60 8.45 -2.39
CA LEU A 197 -11.40 9.10 -1.11
C LEU A 197 -11.11 10.57 -1.34
N LEU A 198 -11.89 11.43 -0.70
CA LEU A 198 -11.69 12.87 -0.66
C LEU A 198 -11.17 13.29 0.70
N ALA A 199 -9.95 13.83 0.74
CA ALA A 199 -9.48 14.66 1.84
C ALA A 199 -9.71 16.13 1.46
N ASN A 200 -10.72 16.75 2.07
CA ASN A 200 -11.10 18.13 1.79
C ASN A 200 -10.69 19.07 2.92
N GLY A 201 -10.19 20.24 2.55
CA GLY A 201 -9.69 21.23 3.49
C GLY A 201 -10.78 21.88 4.33
N THR A 202 -10.37 22.41 5.47
CA THR A 202 -11.22 23.17 6.38
C THR A 202 -10.66 24.57 6.60
N GLY A 203 -11.48 25.43 7.20
CA GLY A 203 -11.06 26.77 7.58
C GLY A 203 -11.37 27.82 6.53
N THR A 204 -11.14 29.07 6.91
CA THR A 204 -11.25 30.22 6.02
C THR A 204 -9.87 30.85 5.89
N GLY A 205 -9.34 30.89 4.68
CA GLY A 205 -8.12 31.62 4.34
C GLY A 205 -8.45 32.92 3.61
N PRO A 206 -7.44 33.78 3.35
CA PRO A 206 -7.62 35.02 2.58
C PRO A 206 -8.14 34.75 1.16
N SER A 207 -7.73 33.63 0.56
CA SER A 207 -7.97 33.31 -0.84
C SER A 207 -9.14 32.35 -1.08
N ALA A 208 -9.54 31.54 -0.09
CA ALA A 208 -10.59 30.53 -0.21
C ALA A 208 -11.13 30.04 1.14
N SER A 209 -12.30 29.40 1.13
CA SER A 209 -12.87 28.71 2.30
C SER A 209 -13.01 27.22 2.02
N GLY A 210 -12.71 26.39 3.01
CA GLY A 210 -12.83 24.94 2.97
C GLY A 210 -13.98 24.46 3.85
N CYS A 211 -14.94 23.73 3.28
CA CYS A 211 -16.13 23.26 3.99
C CYS A 211 -15.92 21.95 4.78
N GLY A 212 -14.74 21.33 4.72
CA GLY A 212 -14.55 19.97 5.22
C GLY A 212 -15.39 18.98 4.41
N LEU A 213 -16.24 18.16 5.05
CA LEU A 213 -17.00 17.11 4.39
C LEU A 213 -16.12 16.10 3.65
N SER A 214 -14.94 15.79 4.17
CA SER A 214 -14.11 14.67 3.69
C SER A 214 -14.92 13.37 3.63
N GLY A 215 -14.63 12.47 2.70
CA GLY A 215 -15.52 11.34 2.43
C GLY A 215 -14.88 10.17 1.70
N VAL A 216 -15.55 9.02 1.76
CA VAL A 216 -15.21 7.84 0.95
C VAL A 216 -16.46 7.37 0.19
N TRP A 217 -16.29 7.10 -1.10
CA TRP A 217 -17.32 6.59 -1.99
C TRP A 217 -16.91 5.24 -2.57
N LEU A 218 -17.90 4.35 -2.65
CA LEU A 218 -17.80 3.08 -3.38
C LEU A 218 -17.83 3.32 -4.90
N PRO A 219 -17.40 2.32 -5.71
CA PRO A 219 -17.57 2.33 -7.17
C PRO A 219 -19.02 2.49 -7.65
N SER A 220 -20.01 2.26 -6.79
CA SER A 220 -21.42 2.54 -7.08
C SER A 220 -21.78 4.02 -7.05
N GLY A 221 -20.90 4.86 -6.48
CA GLY A 221 -21.17 6.25 -6.14
C GLY A 221 -21.80 6.45 -4.76
N GLU A 222 -22.03 5.38 -3.99
CA GLU A 222 -22.52 5.46 -2.62
C GLU A 222 -21.44 5.99 -1.69
N ARG A 223 -21.78 7.00 -0.87
CA ARG A 223 -20.88 7.53 0.16
C ARG A 223 -21.03 6.71 1.44
N VAL A 224 -19.97 5.98 1.80
CA VAL A 224 -19.97 5.07 2.96
C VAL A 224 -19.41 5.68 4.22
N ALA A 225 -18.67 6.78 4.10
CA ALA A 225 -18.12 7.50 5.25
C ALA A 225 -18.01 9.00 4.95
N ALA A 226 -18.19 9.83 5.98
CA ALA A 226 -18.19 11.28 5.90
C ALA A 226 -17.70 11.92 7.20
N ALA A 227 -16.89 12.98 7.10
CA ALA A 227 -16.66 13.92 8.19
C ALA A 227 -17.78 14.97 8.23
N ALA A 228 -17.92 15.64 9.36
CA ALA A 228 -18.85 16.75 9.48
C ALA A 228 -18.46 17.93 8.58
N GLU A 229 -19.45 18.79 8.32
CA GLU A 229 -19.20 20.10 7.73
C GLU A 229 -18.43 20.97 8.73
N TRP A 230 -17.36 21.61 8.25
CA TRP A 230 -16.58 22.49 9.10
C TRP A 230 -17.35 23.78 9.41
N SER A 231 -17.31 24.19 10.68
CA SER A 231 -17.79 25.50 11.10
C SER A 231 -16.85 26.09 12.15
N ALA A 232 -16.63 27.40 12.09
CA ALA A 232 -15.80 28.12 13.05
C ALA A 232 -16.35 28.08 14.49
N ALA A 233 -17.63 27.72 14.67
CA ALA A 233 -18.30 27.64 15.97
C ALA A 233 -18.41 26.22 16.54
N GLY A 234 -17.82 25.21 15.86
CA GLY A 234 -17.87 23.81 16.30
C GLY A 234 -17.07 23.55 17.60
N PRO A 235 -17.46 22.53 18.39
CA PRO A 235 -16.71 22.16 19.60
C PRO A 235 -15.41 21.39 19.27
N GLY A 236 -14.30 21.75 19.92
CA GLY A 236 -13.01 21.03 19.84
C GLY A 236 -12.01 21.63 18.83
N ASP A 237 -10.92 20.91 18.56
CA ASP A 237 -9.94 21.28 17.52
C ASP A 237 -10.40 20.92 16.10
N GLY A 238 -11.57 20.27 15.99
CA GLY A 238 -12.30 20.02 14.74
C GLY A 238 -11.70 18.95 13.84
N ALA A 239 -10.79 18.11 14.33
CA ALA A 239 -10.18 17.07 13.52
C ALA A 239 -11.00 15.76 13.49
N GLU A 240 -11.12 15.15 12.31
CA GLU A 240 -11.85 13.92 12.08
C GLU A 240 -11.09 13.00 11.11
N LEU A 241 -11.13 11.69 11.36
CA LEU A 241 -10.67 10.67 10.42
C LEU A 241 -11.86 9.91 9.84
N VAL A 242 -11.95 9.94 8.51
CA VAL A 242 -13.00 9.25 7.73
C VAL A 242 -12.40 8.00 7.11
N LEU A 243 -12.82 6.82 7.55
CA LEU A 243 -12.23 5.54 7.15
C LEU A 243 -13.09 4.87 6.07
N GLY A 244 -12.43 4.20 5.13
CA GLY A 244 -13.07 3.34 4.15
C GLY A 244 -12.27 2.07 3.90
N ASP A 245 -12.97 0.94 3.76
CA ASP A 245 -12.35 -0.35 3.46
C ASP A 245 -12.31 -0.58 1.94
N VAL A 246 -11.11 -0.88 1.44
CA VAL A 246 -10.83 -1.17 0.03
C VAL A 246 -10.17 -2.54 -0.15
N ARG A 247 -10.32 -3.47 0.82
CA ARG A 247 -9.74 -4.83 0.75
C ARG A 247 -10.17 -5.62 -0.49
N ASP A 248 -11.40 -5.44 -0.95
CA ASP A 248 -11.93 -6.12 -2.14
C ASP A 248 -11.27 -5.66 -3.47
N ARG A 249 -10.33 -4.70 -3.41
CA ARG A 249 -9.53 -4.22 -4.54
C ARG A 249 -8.08 -4.66 -4.52
N ILE A 250 -7.67 -5.49 -3.56
CA ILE A 250 -6.32 -6.06 -3.54
C ILE A 250 -6.08 -6.84 -4.84
N THR A 251 -4.97 -6.54 -5.51
CA THR A 251 -4.49 -7.32 -6.63
C THR A 251 -4.05 -8.67 -6.08
N LEU A 252 -4.83 -9.71 -6.40
CA LEU A 252 -4.54 -11.08 -6.00
C LEU A 252 -3.37 -11.63 -6.82
N MET A 253 -2.70 -12.64 -6.29
CA MET A 253 -1.59 -13.31 -6.99
C MET A 253 -2.00 -13.81 -8.39
N GLY A 254 -3.26 -14.27 -8.53
CA GLY A 254 -3.82 -14.75 -9.79
C GLY A 254 -4.35 -13.65 -10.74
N ASP A 255 -4.13 -12.36 -10.44
CA ASP A 255 -4.59 -11.27 -11.31
C ASP A 255 -3.86 -11.27 -12.66
N PRO A 256 -4.55 -11.04 -13.80
CA PRO A 256 -3.92 -10.94 -15.12
C PRO A 256 -2.76 -9.93 -15.20
N ALA A 257 -2.80 -8.85 -14.42
CA ALA A 257 -1.70 -7.88 -14.36
C ALA A 257 -0.41 -8.49 -13.80
N VAL A 258 -0.51 -9.41 -12.83
CA VAL A 258 0.65 -10.15 -12.31
C VAL A 258 1.17 -11.11 -13.38
N ALA A 259 0.27 -11.84 -14.04
CA ALA A 259 0.62 -12.79 -15.11
C ALA A 259 1.31 -12.12 -16.31
N ALA A 260 0.94 -10.88 -16.61
CA ALA A 260 1.48 -10.09 -17.72
C ALA A 260 2.94 -9.64 -17.51
N ILE A 261 3.45 -9.66 -16.28
CA ILE A 261 4.83 -9.28 -15.99
C ILE A 261 5.80 -10.27 -16.68
N PRO A 262 6.74 -9.78 -17.53
CA PRO A 262 7.77 -10.62 -18.12
C PRO A 262 8.66 -11.26 -17.05
N VAL A 263 9.11 -12.48 -17.29
CA VAL A 263 10.11 -13.17 -16.44
C VAL A 263 11.44 -13.19 -17.17
N GLN A 264 12.49 -12.69 -16.54
CA GLN A 264 13.88 -12.82 -16.98
C GLN A 264 14.64 -13.50 -15.83
N ASP A 265 14.64 -14.84 -15.82
CA ASP A 265 15.28 -15.59 -14.75
C ASP A 265 16.78 -15.29 -14.71
N CYS A 266 17.29 -14.87 -13.55
CA CYS A 266 18.71 -14.53 -13.35
C CYS A 266 19.59 -15.73 -12.98
N ASP A 267 19.05 -16.94 -13.04
CA ASP A 267 19.70 -18.24 -12.82
C ASP A 267 20.24 -18.53 -11.39
N GLU A 268 20.05 -17.61 -10.44
CA GLU A 268 20.43 -17.78 -9.02
C GLU A 268 19.98 -19.14 -8.46
N PRO A 269 20.84 -19.88 -7.75
CA PRO A 269 20.54 -21.23 -7.30
C PRO A 269 19.41 -21.28 -6.27
N LEU A 270 18.73 -22.43 -6.20
CA LEU A 270 17.93 -22.81 -5.03
C LEU A 270 18.87 -23.39 -3.97
N LEU A 271 18.86 -22.80 -2.78
CA LEU A 271 19.70 -23.21 -1.65
C LEU A 271 18.80 -23.71 -0.52
N ASP A 272 19.19 -24.82 0.11
CA ASP A 272 18.54 -25.32 1.33
C ASP A 272 18.91 -24.41 2.51
N VAL A 273 17.92 -23.72 3.06
CA VAL A 273 18.09 -22.76 4.17
C VAL A 273 18.80 -23.39 5.35
N ARG A 274 18.55 -24.67 5.66
CA ARG A 274 19.14 -25.37 6.82
C ARG A 274 20.66 -25.48 6.73
N THR A 275 21.19 -25.52 5.51
CA THR A 275 22.63 -25.64 5.25
C THR A 275 23.28 -24.31 4.89
N ALA A 276 22.59 -23.47 4.11
CA ALA A 276 23.13 -22.23 3.59
C ALA A 276 22.96 -21.04 4.56
N ALA A 277 22.00 -21.10 5.49
CA ALA A 277 21.71 -20.06 6.47
C ALA A 277 21.23 -20.67 7.81
N PRO A 278 22.11 -21.37 8.55
CA PRO A 278 21.75 -22.03 9.80
C PRO A 278 21.30 -21.06 10.91
N GLU A 279 21.47 -19.74 10.73
CA GLU A 279 20.94 -18.73 11.64
C GLU A 279 19.42 -18.59 11.56
N LEU A 280 18.80 -18.96 10.42
CA LEU A 280 17.35 -18.94 10.24
C LEU A 280 16.74 -20.25 10.72
N LEU A 281 15.63 -20.15 11.44
CA LEU A 281 14.89 -21.35 11.86
C LEU A 281 14.04 -21.86 10.70
N VAL A 282 13.86 -23.17 10.60
CA VAL A 282 12.97 -23.82 9.65
C VAL A 282 11.97 -24.65 10.43
N ALA A 283 10.69 -24.55 10.09
CA ALA A 283 9.62 -25.24 10.79
C ALA A 283 9.78 -26.77 10.66
N GLU A 284 9.74 -27.48 11.79
CA GLU A 284 9.94 -28.94 11.84
C GLU A 284 8.71 -29.74 11.38
N HIS A 285 7.51 -29.14 11.42
CA HIS A 285 6.25 -29.83 11.14
C HIS A 285 5.95 -29.99 9.64
N ARG A 286 6.78 -29.42 8.76
CA ARG A 286 6.68 -29.60 7.31
C ARG A 286 7.66 -30.67 6.88
N GLU A 287 7.14 -31.77 6.37
CA GLU A 287 7.93 -32.80 5.72
C GLU A 287 7.41 -32.99 4.30
N ASP A 288 8.28 -32.88 3.31
CA ASP A 288 8.03 -33.36 1.96
C ASP A 288 9.16 -34.32 1.55
N VAL A 289 8.89 -35.11 0.51
CA VAL A 289 9.74 -36.22 0.04
C VAL A 289 11.20 -35.79 -0.25
N ARG A 290 11.51 -34.49 -0.32
CA ARG A 290 12.85 -33.96 -0.63
C ARG A 290 13.29 -32.77 0.25
N GLY A 291 12.52 -32.39 1.28
CA GLY A 291 12.74 -31.12 1.99
C GLY A 291 12.70 -29.90 1.07
N ALA A 292 11.93 -29.98 -0.02
CA ALA A 292 11.84 -28.95 -1.04
C ALA A 292 11.35 -27.62 -0.45
N PHE A 293 10.41 -27.68 0.50
CA PHE A 293 9.89 -26.52 1.23
C PHE A 293 10.98 -25.67 1.88
N ALA A 294 12.14 -26.23 2.25
CA ALA A 294 13.23 -25.50 2.90
C ALA A 294 14.17 -24.78 1.91
N HIS A 295 13.86 -24.78 0.60
CA HIS A 295 14.70 -24.15 -0.41
C HIS A 295 14.21 -22.75 -0.78
N LEU A 296 15.15 -21.84 -1.04
CA LEU A 296 14.90 -20.48 -1.52
C LEU A 296 15.94 -20.07 -2.56
N ARG A 297 15.62 -19.08 -3.40
CA ARG A 297 16.63 -18.42 -4.23
C ARG A 297 17.66 -17.73 -3.33
N GLU A 298 18.93 -17.76 -3.74
CA GLU A 298 20.04 -17.14 -3.00
C GLU A 298 19.78 -15.67 -2.64
N GLY A 299 19.26 -14.87 -3.59
CA GLY A 299 18.90 -13.48 -3.33
C GLY A 299 17.79 -13.29 -2.30
N VAL A 300 16.85 -14.25 -2.16
CA VAL A 300 15.83 -14.24 -1.09
C VAL A 300 16.48 -14.56 0.25
N LEU A 301 17.35 -15.57 0.31
CA LEU A 301 18.06 -15.97 1.52
C LEU A 301 18.90 -14.83 2.11
N HIS A 302 19.66 -14.11 1.26
CA HIS A 302 20.45 -12.95 1.70
C HIS A 302 19.59 -11.84 2.33
N ARG A 303 18.38 -11.62 1.80
CA ARG A 303 17.45 -10.63 2.34
C ARG A 303 16.85 -11.07 3.67
N LEU A 304 16.52 -12.35 3.81
CA LEU A 304 16.04 -12.90 5.07
C LEU A 304 17.11 -12.82 6.17
N LEU A 305 18.38 -13.05 5.84
CA LEU A 305 19.50 -12.83 6.77
C LEU A 305 19.64 -11.35 7.16
N ALA A 306 19.44 -10.42 6.23
CA ALA A 306 19.43 -8.99 6.53
C ALA A 306 18.25 -8.61 7.43
N ALA A 307 17.05 -9.13 7.16
CA ALA A 307 15.86 -8.91 7.96
C ALA A 307 16.02 -9.49 9.38
N GLN A 308 16.54 -10.71 9.52
CA GLN A 308 16.84 -11.33 10.83
C GLN A 308 17.81 -10.48 11.66
N LYS A 309 18.81 -9.85 11.04
CA LYS A 309 19.74 -8.93 11.74
C LYS A 309 19.09 -7.62 12.17
N ALA A 310 18.00 -7.22 11.49
CA ALA A 310 17.26 -6.00 11.81
C ALA A 310 16.13 -6.23 12.84
N LEU A 311 15.83 -7.49 13.19
CA LEU A 311 14.84 -7.79 14.21
C LEU A 311 15.31 -7.33 15.60
N PRO A 312 14.38 -6.91 16.48
CA PRO A 312 14.69 -6.69 17.89
C PRO A 312 15.24 -7.94 18.57
N ASP A 313 16.06 -7.73 19.60
CA ASP A 313 16.55 -8.81 20.46
C ASP A 313 15.38 -9.65 21.00
N GLY A 314 15.54 -10.97 21.00
CA GLY A 314 14.52 -11.91 21.47
C GLY A 314 13.56 -12.41 20.41
N LEU A 315 13.64 -11.94 19.15
CA LEU A 315 12.82 -12.42 18.04
C LEU A 315 13.65 -13.05 16.93
N ARG A 316 13.11 -14.11 16.32
CA ARG A 316 13.71 -14.81 15.18
C ARG A 316 12.70 -15.06 14.08
N LEU A 317 13.19 -15.12 12.84
CA LEU A 317 12.43 -15.60 11.70
C LEU A 317 12.42 -17.13 11.71
N GLN A 318 11.24 -17.71 11.50
CA GLN A 318 11.07 -19.13 11.23
C GLN A 318 10.43 -19.31 9.86
N ILE A 319 11.15 -19.98 8.96
CA ILE A 319 10.73 -20.30 7.60
C ILE A 319 9.80 -21.50 7.64
N VAL A 320 8.61 -21.35 7.06
CA VAL A 320 7.58 -22.40 6.99
C VAL A 320 7.56 -23.05 5.61
N GLU A 321 7.59 -22.26 4.54
CA GLU A 321 7.65 -22.79 3.17
C GLU A 321 8.33 -21.78 2.24
N GLY A 322 9.44 -22.17 1.62
CA GLY A 322 10.14 -21.38 0.61
C GLY A 322 9.83 -21.84 -0.81
N TYR A 323 10.00 -23.13 -1.09
CA TYR A 323 9.88 -23.64 -2.45
C TYR A 323 8.93 -24.82 -2.59
N ARG A 324 8.12 -24.77 -3.65
CA ARG A 324 7.18 -25.83 -4.01
C ARG A 324 7.46 -26.34 -5.43
N PRO A 325 7.82 -27.62 -5.63
CA PRO A 325 8.10 -28.16 -6.95
C PRO A 325 6.98 -27.85 -7.97
N PRO A 326 7.30 -27.44 -9.21
CA PRO A 326 6.29 -27.14 -10.24
C PRO A 326 5.27 -28.27 -10.45
N GLY A 327 5.72 -29.53 -10.44
CA GLY A 327 4.83 -30.69 -10.51
C GLY A 327 3.88 -30.83 -9.30
N LEU A 328 4.32 -30.44 -8.10
CA LEU A 328 3.47 -30.44 -6.90
C LEU A 328 2.43 -29.31 -6.96
N GLN A 329 2.86 -28.10 -7.35
CA GLN A 329 1.96 -26.96 -7.53
C GLN A 329 0.86 -27.25 -8.56
N ARG A 330 1.23 -27.89 -9.68
CA ARG A 330 0.26 -28.28 -10.71
C ARG A 330 -0.80 -29.24 -10.17
N ARG A 331 -0.39 -30.25 -9.40
CA ARG A 331 -1.33 -31.19 -8.76
C ARG A 331 -2.29 -30.48 -7.83
N TYR A 332 -1.81 -29.60 -6.93
CA TYR A 332 -2.68 -28.84 -6.03
C TYR A 332 -3.72 -28.02 -6.79
N PHE A 333 -3.31 -27.38 -7.88
CA PHE A 333 -4.24 -26.59 -8.70
C PHE A 333 -5.26 -27.46 -9.43
N GLU A 334 -4.81 -28.58 -10.03
CA GLU A 334 -5.67 -29.50 -10.77
C GLU A 334 -6.70 -30.19 -9.87
N GLU A 335 -6.27 -30.68 -8.70
CA GLU A 335 -7.13 -31.32 -7.69
C GLU A 335 -8.24 -30.37 -7.23
N TYR A 336 -7.89 -29.13 -6.86
CA TYR A 336 -8.90 -28.15 -6.43
C TYR A 336 -9.82 -27.71 -7.58
N ALA A 337 -9.28 -27.57 -8.79
CA ALA A 337 -10.10 -27.28 -9.97
C ALA A 337 -11.08 -28.44 -10.26
N ASP A 338 -10.69 -29.69 -10.05
CA ASP A 338 -11.59 -30.86 -10.18
C ASP A 338 -12.72 -30.84 -9.15
N GLU A 339 -12.43 -30.47 -7.91
CA GLU A 339 -13.46 -30.30 -6.86
C GLU A 339 -14.48 -29.21 -7.23
N LEU A 340 -14.02 -28.09 -7.78
CA LEU A 340 -14.91 -27.03 -8.27
C LEU A 340 -15.75 -27.49 -9.47
N ARG A 341 -15.18 -28.27 -10.39
CA ARG A 341 -15.94 -28.83 -11.54
C ARG A 341 -17.02 -29.79 -11.05
N ALA A 342 -16.72 -30.60 -10.03
CA ALA A 342 -17.67 -31.55 -9.46
C ALA A 342 -18.82 -30.84 -8.72
N SER A 343 -18.53 -29.76 -7.99
CA SER A 343 -19.54 -29.01 -7.23
C SER A 343 -20.32 -27.99 -8.07
N HIS A 344 -19.76 -27.56 -9.22
CA HIS A 344 -20.39 -26.62 -10.14
C HIS A 344 -20.32 -27.08 -11.61
N PRO A 345 -21.13 -28.09 -12.00
CA PRO A 345 -21.06 -28.70 -13.34
C PRO A 345 -21.37 -27.72 -14.50
N ASP A 346 -22.13 -26.66 -14.21
CA ASP A 346 -22.54 -25.64 -15.19
C ASP A 346 -21.48 -24.54 -15.39
N TRP A 347 -20.38 -24.55 -14.65
CA TRP A 347 -19.34 -23.54 -14.79
C TRP A 347 -18.42 -23.85 -15.97
N GLU A 348 -18.26 -22.85 -16.83
CA GLU A 348 -17.27 -22.87 -17.90
C GLU A 348 -15.84 -23.00 -17.34
N ALA A 349 -14.94 -23.64 -18.10
CA ALA A 349 -13.56 -23.90 -17.68
C ALA A 349 -12.80 -22.63 -17.25
N GLY A 350 -13.02 -21.51 -17.94
CA GLY A 350 -12.43 -20.22 -17.58
C GLY A 350 -12.97 -19.64 -16.26
N HIS A 351 -14.21 -19.95 -15.88
CA HIS A 351 -14.75 -19.60 -14.57
C HIS A 351 -14.12 -20.49 -13.49
N ILE A 352 -14.06 -21.80 -13.70
CA ILE A 352 -13.40 -22.73 -12.78
C ILE A 352 -11.96 -22.29 -12.51
N HIS A 353 -11.19 -21.98 -13.56
CA HIS A 353 -9.81 -21.52 -13.39
C HIS A 353 -9.72 -20.25 -12.54
N ARG A 354 -10.56 -19.24 -12.81
CA ARG A 354 -10.61 -18.00 -12.02
C ARG A 354 -11.09 -18.20 -10.58
N ALA A 355 -11.92 -19.21 -10.33
CA ALA A 355 -12.38 -19.55 -8.99
C ALA A 355 -11.29 -20.32 -8.23
N ALA A 356 -10.64 -21.29 -8.89
CA ALA A 356 -9.50 -22.03 -8.35
C ALA A 356 -8.34 -21.09 -8.00
N SER A 357 -8.04 -20.12 -8.87
CA SER A 357 -6.97 -19.14 -8.68
C SER A 357 -7.17 -18.20 -7.49
N ARG A 358 -8.35 -18.20 -6.86
CA ARG A 358 -8.61 -17.46 -5.61
C ARG A 358 -8.00 -18.15 -4.40
N TYR A 359 -7.83 -19.47 -4.46
CA TYR A 359 -7.39 -20.31 -3.33
C TYR A 359 -6.04 -20.99 -3.60
N VAL A 360 -5.77 -21.39 -4.84
CA VAL A 360 -4.50 -22.00 -5.24
C VAL A 360 -3.88 -21.21 -6.37
N SER A 361 -2.65 -20.73 -6.18
CA SER A 361 -1.95 -19.96 -7.22
C SER A 361 -1.84 -20.77 -8.53
N PRO A 362 -2.16 -20.20 -9.71
CA PRO A 362 -2.00 -20.89 -10.99
C PRO A 362 -0.55 -21.34 -11.22
N PRO A 363 -0.30 -22.55 -11.76
CA PRO A 363 1.06 -23.06 -11.97
C PRO A 363 1.97 -22.17 -12.80
N GLU A 364 1.41 -21.39 -13.71
CA GLU A 364 2.11 -20.42 -14.57
C GLU A 364 2.57 -19.15 -13.83
N ILE A 365 2.05 -18.88 -12.62
CA ILE A 365 2.39 -17.70 -11.80
C ILE A 365 3.10 -18.11 -10.50
N ALA A 366 2.77 -19.28 -9.96
CA ALA A 366 3.09 -19.74 -8.61
C ALA A 366 4.49 -19.34 -8.11
N PRO A 367 4.58 -18.38 -7.16
CA PRO A 367 5.87 -17.78 -6.79
C PRO A 367 6.77 -18.73 -5.99
N HIS A 368 6.20 -19.63 -5.18
CA HIS A 368 6.98 -20.68 -4.50
C HIS A 368 7.66 -21.63 -5.49
N SER A 369 7.10 -21.86 -6.68
CA SER A 369 7.77 -22.68 -7.70
C SER A 369 8.96 -21.99 -8.35
N ALA A 370 9.08 -20.67 -8.21
CA ALA A 370 10.28 -19.93 -8.57
C ALA A 370 11.31 -19.88 -7.43
N GLY A 371 10.92 -20.22 -6.19
CA GLY A 371 11.74 -19.99 -4.99
C GLY A 371 11.94 -18.51 -4.67
N GLY A 372 11.09 -17.65 -5.25
CA GLY A 372 11.06 -16.19 -5.02
C GLY A 372 10.12 -15.76 -3.91
N ALA A 373 9.30 -16.67 -3.39
CA ALA A 373 8.41 -16.43 -2.25
C ALA A 373 8.82 -17.23 -1.02
N VAL A 374 8.35 -16.76 0.14
CA VAL A 374 8.57 -17.41 1.43
C VAL A 374 7.38 -17.16 2.34
N ASP A 375 6.86 -18.24 2.92
CA ASP A 375 5.94 -18.23 4.04
C ASP A 375 6.77 -18.35 5.33
N LEU A 376 6.60 -17.40 6.25
CA LEU A 376 7.36 -17.37 7.50
C LEU A 376 6.57 -16.73 8.64
N THR A 377 7.06 -16.95 9.86
CA THR A 377 6.54 -16.31 11.08
C THR A 377 7.66 -15.73 11.94
N LEU A 378 7.27 -14.98 12.98
CA LEU A 378 8.13 -14.65 14.10
C LEU A 378 7.99 -15.70 15.20
N VAL A 379 9.10 -15.99 15.86
CA VAL A 379 9.19 -16.79 17.08
C VAL A 379 10.09 -16.11 18.09
N THR A 380 10.04 -16.55 19.35
CA THR A 380 11.00 -16.09 20.37
C THR A 380 12.42 -16.57 20.06
N ALA A 381 13.42 -16.10 20.82
CA ALA A 381 14.80 -16.58 20.69
C ALA A 381 14.91 -18.10 20.90
N GLU A 382 14.05 -18.66 21.74
CA GLU A 382 13.93 -20.08 22.06
C GLU A 382 13.15 -20.87 20.98
N GLY A 383 12.50 -20.19 20.04
CA GLY A 383 11.72 -20.81 18.96
C GLY A 383 10.24 -20.99 19.25
N GLU A 384 9.71 -20.37 20.32
CA GLU A 384 8.29 -20.44 20.67
C GLU A 384 7.46 -19.49 19.79
N GLU A 385 6.24 -19.92 19.41
CA GLU A 385 5.33 -19.10 18.61
C GLU A 385 4.92 -17.82 19.35
N VAL A 386 4.94 -16.69 18.65
CA VAL A 386 4.36 -15.44 19.14
C VAL A 386 2.98 -15.22 18.54
N ASP A 387 2.13 -14.47 19.24
CA ASP A 387 0.80 -14.10 18.71
C ASP A 387 0.97 -13.27 17.43
N MET A 388 0.56 -13.85 16.30
CA MET A 388 0.49 -13.18 15.00
C MET A 388 -0.96 -12.88 14.58
N GLY A 389 -1.94 -13.10 15.45
CA GLY A 389 -3.37 -12.86 15.24
C GLY A 389 -4.12 -14.01 14.59
N THR A 390 -3.45 -14.84 13.80
CA THR A 390 -3.98 -16.11 13.27
C THR A 390 -2.82 -17.12 13.14
N PRO A 391 -3.11 -18.43 13.07
CA PRO A 391 -2.15 -19.39 12.54
C PRO A 391 -1.79 -19.08 11.08
N ILE A 392 -0.65 -19.60 10.63
CA ILE A 392 -0.30 -19.62 9.20
C ILE A 392 -1.31 -20.48 8.43
N ASN A 393 -1.61 -20.08 7.19
CA ASN A 393 -2.59 -20.68 6.29
C ASN A 393 -4.07 -20.52 6.70
N ALA A 394 -4.37 -19.74 7.75
CA ALA A 394 -5.76 -19.43 8.09
C ALA A 394 -6.44 -18.68 6.94
N SER A 395 -7.59 -19.17 6.45
CA SER A 395 -8.28 -18.51 5.35
C SER A 395 -8.96 -17.19 5.81
N PRO A 396 -9.30 -16.27 4.88
CA PRO A 396 -10.15 -15.12 5.18
C PRO A 396 -11.45 -15.49 5.89
N GLU A 397 -12.10 -16.58 5.48
CA GLU A 397 -13.37 -17.05 6.03
C GLU A 397 -13.19 -17.65 7.43
N GLU A 398 -12.12 -18.39 7.68
CA GLU A 398 -11.80 -18.96 9.00
C GLU A 398 -11.41 -17.89 10.03
N SER A 399 -10.80 -16.81 9.54
CA SER A 399 -10.21 -15.76 10.39
C SER A 399 -11.02 -14.47 10.46
N ASP A 400 -12.18 -14.39 9.81
CA ASP A 400 -12.94 -13.14 9.61
C ASP A 400 -12.06 -12.00 9.05
N GLY A 401 -11.16 -12.38 8.13
CA GLY A 401 -10.19 -11.48 7.53
C GLY A 401 -9.04 -11.04 8.44
N ALA A 402 -8.81 -11.68 9.59
CA ALA A 402 -7.63 -11.43 10.40
C ALA A 402 -6.32 -11.92 9.74
N CYS A 403 -6.39 -12.83 8.75
CA CYS A 403 -5.24 -13.28 7.96
C CYS A 403 -4.62 -12.17 7.09
N TYR A 404 -5.40 -11.14 6.71
CA TYR A 404 -4.91 -10.01 5.93
C TYR A 404 -3.85 -9.25 6.73
N THR A 405 -2.77 -8.86 6.07
CA THR A 405 -1.62 -8.23 6.73
C THR A 405 -2.00 -6.97 7.50
N ALA A 406 -2.87 -6.15 6.90
CA ALA A 406 -3.40 -4.93 7.49
C ALA A 406 -4.80 -5.12 8.12
N ALA A 407 -5.05 -6.28 8.74
CA ALA A 407 -6.32 -6.54 9.42
C ALA A 407 -6.57 -5.50 10.53
N PRO A 408 -7.78 -4.91 10.59
CA PRO A 408 -8.07 -3.81 11.52
C PRO A 408 -8.24 -4.28 12.96
N ASP A 409 -8.72 -5.50 13.19
CA ASP A 409 -9.18 -5.98 14.51
C ASP A 409 -8.19 -6.92 15.20
N LEU A 410 -6.88 -6.68 15.01
CA LEU A 410 -5.82 -7.45 15.66
C LEU A 410 -5.62 -7.04 17.13
N SER A 411 -5.26 -8.02 17.96
CA SER A 411 -4.75 -7.78 19.32
C SER A 411 -3.56 -6.80 19.28
N PRO A 412 -3.34 -5.98 20.33
CA PRO A 412 -2.19 -5.08 20.37
C PRO A 412 -0.84 -5.81 20.19
N ALA A 413 -0.72 -7.03 20.72
CA ALA A 413 0.49 -7.86 20.59
C ALA A 413 0.68 -8.34 19.14
N ALA A 414 -0.34 -8.95 18.52
CA ALA A 414 -0.31 -9.37 17.13
C ALA A 414 0.02 -8.23 16.18
N ARG A 415 -0.58 -7.05 16.41
CA ARG A 415 -0.30 -5.85 15.62
C ARG A 415 1.16 -5.41 15.78
N ALA A 416 1.70 -5.43 17.00
CA ALA A 416 3.10 -5.08 17.25
C ALA A 416 4.07 -6.05 16.56
N HIS A 417 3.85 -7.36 16.67
CA HIS A 417 4.69 -8.37 16.00
C HIS A 417 4.60 -8.25 14.48
N ARG A 418 3.40 -8.07 13.91
CA ARG A 418 3.26 -7.83 12.47
C ARG A 418 3.96 -6.55 12.02
N ARG A 419 3.94 -5.46 12.79
CA ARG A 419 4.72 -4.24 12.47
C ARG A 419 6.22 -4.52 12.45
N VAL A 420 6.74 -5.25 13.43
CA VAL A 420 8.17 -5.64 13.48
C VAL A 420 8.53 -6.47 12.26
N LEU A 421 7.75 -7.51 11.95
CA LEU A 421 7.97 -8.37 10.79
C LEU A 421 7.94 -7.57 9.48
N ASN A 422 6.91 -6.73 9.33
CA ASN A 422 6.74 -5.93 8.13
C ASN A 422 7.90 -4.95 7.94
N SER A 423 8.30 -4.25 9.00
CA SER A 423 9.41 -3.30 8.94
C SER A 423 10.71 -3.98 8.51
N ALA A 424 11.05 -5.12 9.11
CA ALA A 424 12.29 -5.83 8.81
C ALA A 424 12.34 -6.37 7.36
N LEU A 425 11.25 -6.95 6.87
CA LEU A 425 11.21 -7.57 5.54
C LEU A 425 11.08 -6.55 4.41
N HIS A 426 10.29 -5.48 4.59
CA HIS A 426 10.25 -4.37 3.63
C HIS A 426 11.62 -3.67 3.54
N ALA A 427 12.29 -3.44 4.67
CA ALA A 427 13.63 -2.86 4.68
C ALA A 427 14.67 -3.75 3.96
N ALA A 428 14.46 -5.06 3.93
CA ALA A 428 15.27 -6.01 3.17
C ALA A 428 14.83 -6.13 1.69
N GLY A 429 13.82 -5.39 1.27
CA GLY A 429 13.35 -5.32 -0.12
C GLY A 429 12.34 -6.41 -0.52
N LEU A 430 11.81 -7.18 0.44
CA LEU A 430 10.67 -8.08 0.18
C LEU A 430 9.37 -7.29 0.20
N VAL A 431 8.37 -7.76 -0.55
CA VAL A 431 6.99 -7.25 -0.47
C VAL A 431 6.08 -8.31 0.14
N ASN A 432 5.13 -7.90 0.96
CA ASN A 432 4.14 -8.81 1.51
C ASN A 432 2.96 -9.00 0.52
N TYR A 433 2.42 -10.22 0.49
CA TYR A 433 1.12 -10.47 -0.13
C TYR A 433 -0.03 -10.11 0.85
N PRO A 434 -0.88 -9.10 0.54
CA PRO A 434 -1.74 -8.45 1.53
C PRO A 434 -2.83 -9.31 2.17
N THR A 435 -3.17 -10.44 1.54
CA THR A 435 -4.20 -11.36 2.05
C THR A 435 -3.63 -12.36 3.05
N GLU A 436 -2.29 -12.47 3.13
CA GLU A 436 -1.57 -13.48 3.90
C GLU A 436 -0.39 -12.81 4.63
N TRP A 437 -0.54 -12.54 5.93
CA TRP A 437 0.49 -11.84 6.72
C TRP A 437 1.86 -12.54 6.74
N TRP A 438 1.88 -13.85 6.50
CA TRP A 438 3.07 -14.70 6.48
C TRP A 438 3.76 -14.80 5.13
N HIS A 439 3.10 -14.41 4.03
CA HIS A 439 3.60 -14.62 2.67
C HIS A 439 4.37 -13.40 2.16
N TRP A 440 5.60 -13.62 1.72
CA TRP A 440 6.51 -12.58 1.26
C TRP A 440 7.18 -12.95 -0.05
N SER A 441 7.32 -11.96 -0.92
CA SER A 441 7.82 -12.11 -2.29
C SER A 441 9.05 -11.25 -2.52
N TYR A 442 10.03 -11.80 -3.24
CA TYR A 442 11.14 -11.07 -3.82
C TYR A 442 11.54 -11.68 -5.17
N GLY A 443 11.68 -10.83 -6.19
CA GLY A 443 12.11 -11.24 -7.53
C GLY A 443 11.08 -12.02 -8.34
N ASP A 444 9.94 -12.42 -7.78
CA ASP A 444 8.83 -12.98 -8.55
C ASP A 444 7.98 -11.88 -9.25
N ARG A 445 6.93 -12.30 -9.96
CA ARG A 445 6.03 -11.40 -10.69
C ARG A 445 5.22 -10.48 -9.77
N TYR A 446 4.84 -10.96 -8.60
CA TYR A 446 4.09 -10.15 -7.65
C TYR A 446 4.97 -9.03 -7.08
N TRP A 447 6.21 -9.37 -6.73
CA TRP A 447 7.23 -8.40 -6.34
C TRP A 447 7.47 -7.35 -7.43
N ALA A 448 7.63 -7.77 -8.68
CA ALA A 448 7.86 -6.83 -9.78
C ALA A 448 6.67 -5.89 -9.99
N LEU A 449 5.44 -6.40 -9.96
CA LEU A 449 4.24 -5.56 -10.04
C LEU A 449 4.12 -4.59 -8.85
N ALA A 450 4.37 -5.07 -7.64
CA ALA A 450 4.25 -4.28 -6.41
C ALA A 450 5.29 -3.16 -6.33
N THR A 451 6.50 -3.41 -6.81
CA THR A 451 7.62 -2.45 -6.79
C THR A 451 7.71 -1.59 -8.05
N GLY A 452 7.00 -1.96 -9.12
CA GLY A 452 7.09 -1.31 -10.42
C GLY A 452 8.34 -1.70 -11.23
N ALA A 453 8.97 -2.83 -10.93
CA ALA A 453 10.08 -3.35 -11.72
C ALA A 453 9.61 -3.81 -13.11
N ASP A 454 10.47 -3.62 -14.12
CA ASP A 454 10.14 -3.93 -15.53
C ASP A 454 9.89 -5.43 -15.79
N HIS A 455 10.47 -6.31 -14.97
CA HIS A 455 10.35 -7.77 -15.08
C HIS A 455 10.59 -8.47 -13.73
N ALA A 456 10.10 -9.70 -13.62
CA ALA A 456 10.45 -10.62 -12.55
C ALA A 456 11.84 -11.24 -12.78
N LEU A 457 12.61 -11.36 -11.72
CA LEU A 457 13.96 -11.95 -11.68
C LEU A 457 13.95 -13.48 -11.62
N TYR A 458 12.86 -14.09 -11.17
CA TYR A 458 12.78 -15.53 -10.93
C TYR A 458 11.57 -16.16 -11.64
N GLY A 459 11.82 -17.24 -12.36
CA GLY A 459 10.82 -18.11 -12.95
C GLY A 459 10.77 -19.50 -12.31
N PRO A 460 9.73 -20.30 -12.64
CA PRO A 460 9.60 -21.67 -12.15
C PRO A 460 10.86 -22.49 -12.44
N ARG A 461 11.36 -23.21 -11.43
CA ARG A 461 12.57 -24.03 -11.54
C ARG A 461 12.29 -25.41 -10.97
N GLU A 462 12.88 -26.45 -11.55
CA GLU A 462 12.92 -27.77 -10.92
C GLU A 462 14.11 -27.85 -9.95
N LEU A 463 13.93 -28.53 -8.81
CA LEU A 463 15.07 -28.90 -7.96
C LEU A 463 15.92 -29.87 -8.77
N ARG A 464 17.19 -29.49 -9.02
CA ARG A 464 18.14 -30.40 -9.66
C ARG A 464 18.18 -31.68 -8.85
N GLU A 465 18.09 -32.83 -9.52
CA GLU A 465 18.39 -34.11 -8.89
C GLU A 465 19.80 -33.97 -8.31
N LEU A 466 19.94 -34.15 -7.00
CA LEU A 466 21.25 -34.38 -6.42
C LEU A 466 21.75 -35.66 -7.10
N ASP A 467 22.67 -35.52 -8.06
CA ASP A 467 23.38 -36.65 -8.63
C ASP A 467 23.88 -37.49 -7.47
N GLY A 468 23.30 -38.69 -7.31
CA GLY A 468 23.63 -39.60 -6.24
C GLY A 468 25.14 -39.76 -6.15
N ARG A 469 25.71 -39.38 -5.00
CA ARG A 469 27.04 -39.79 -4.57
C ARG A 469 27.00 -40.15 -3.11
#